data_AF-A0A5E7QJ72-F1
#
_entry.id   AF-A0A5E7QJ72-F1
#
_cell.length_a   1.000
_cell.length_b   1.000
_cell.length_c   1.000
_cell.angle_alpha   90.00
_cell.angle_beta   90.00
_cell.angle_gamma   90.00
#
_symmetry.space_group_name_H-M   'P 1'
#
loop_
_entity.id
_entity.type
_entity.pdbx_description
1 polymer ?
#
loop_
_entity_poly.entity_id
_entity_poly.type
_entity_poly.pdbx_seq_one_letter_code
_entity_poly.pdbx_strand_id
1 'polypeptide(L)' 'MLPGVVQVEWALNLGRQLLKLDGGFAGMEVLKFQQLVRPGDEIQLHLRFDAERGKLYFAYRNDTATCSSGRILLGPAHA' A
#
# COMPACT_ATOMS: atom_id res chain seq x y z
N MET A 1 -4.27 -2.89 17.70
CA MET A 1 -3.33 -2.19 16.78
C MET A 1 -3.41 -2.86 15.44
N LEU A 2 -3.48 -2.09 14.34
CA LEU A 2 -3.50 -2.67 13.01
C LEU A 2 -2.09 -3.23 12.68
N PRO A 3 -1.93 -4.54 12.46
CA PRO A 3 -0.63 -5.11 12.13
C PRO A 3 -0.12 -4.58 10.79
N GLY A 4 1.19 -4.42 10.68
CA GLY A 4 1.82 -3.94 9.44
C GLY A 4 1.52 -4.81 8.22
N VAL A 5 1.33 -6.12 8.41
CA VAL A 5 0.93 -7.05 7.33
C VAL A 5 -0.47 -6.73 6.77
N VAL A 6 -1.43 -6.35 7.63
CA VAL A 6 -2.79 -6.00 7.20
C VAL A 6 -2.79 -4.71 6.38
N GLN A 7 -1.95 -3.75 6.76
CA GLN A 7 -1.76 -2.51 5.99
C GLN A 7 -1.24 -2.80 4.58
N VAL A 8 -0.31 -3.74 4.42
CA VAL A 8 0.22 -4.11 3.10
C VAL A 8 -0.85 -4.84 2.28
N GLU A 9 -1.59 -5.76 2.91
CA GLU A 9 -2.67 -6.50 2.26
C GLU A 9 -3.79 -5.58 1.74
N TRP A 10 -4.25 -4.63 2.56
CA TRP A 10 -5.23 -3.63 2.15
C TRP A 10 -4.71 -2.75 1.00
N ALA A 11 -3.46 -2.31 1.06
CA ALA A 11 -2.85 -1.54 -0.01
C ALA A 11 -2.81 -2.30 -1.33
N LEU A 12 -2.47 -3.60 -1.28
CA LEU A 12 -2.44 -4.45 -2.46
C LEU A 12 -3.85 -4.74 -2.99
N ASN A 13 -4.80 -5.08 -2.13
CA ASN A 13 -6.15 -5.44 -2.52
C ASN A 13 -6.90 -4.23 -3.11
N LEU A 14 -6.82 -3.07 -2.44
CA LEU A 14 -7.39 -1.82 -2.95
C LEU A 14 -6.65 -1.33 -4.20
N GLY A 15 -5.32 -1.48 -4.26
CA GLY A 15 -4.56 -1.19 -5.47
C GLY A 15 -5.06 -2.03 -6.64
N ARG A 16 -5.26 -3.33 -6.45
CA ARG A 16 -5.78 -4.25 -7.47
C ARG A 16 -7.18 -3.86 -7.92
N GLN A 17 -8.08 -3.54 -6.99
CA GLN A 17 -9.46 -3.17 -7.31
C GLN A 17 -9.57 -1.80 -7.99
N LEU A 18 -8.85 -0.78 -7.49
CA LEU A 18 -8.97 0.59 -7.96
C LEU A 18 -8.13 0.86 -9.22
N LEU A 19 -6.92 0.30 -9.28
CA LEU A 19 -5.94 0.59 -10.33
C LEU A 19 -5.81 -0.55 -11.36
N LYS A 20 -6.64 -1.60 -11.23
CA LYS A 20 -6.64 -2.79 -12.11
C LYS A 20 -5.22 -3.34 -12.33
N LEU A 21 -4.52 -3.53 -11.22
CA LEU A 21 -3.13 -4.01 -11.24
C LEU A 21 -3.09 -5.46 -11.72
N ASP A 22 -2.78 -5.63 -13.00
CA ASP A 22 -2.43 -6.90 -13.60
C ASP A 22 -0.96 -7.20 -13.29
N GLY A 23 -0.73 -7.96 -12.22
CA GLY A 23 0.61 -8.24 -11.71
C GLY A 23 0.58 -8.92 -10.34
N GLY A 24 1.43 -9.92 -10.16
CA GLY A 24 1.69 -10.51 -8.85
C GLY A 24 2.46 -9.52 -7.96
N PHE A 25 2.29 -9.61 -6.64
CA PHE A 25 3.23 -8.99 -5.72
C PHE A 25 4.62 -9.61 -5.96
N ALA A 26 5.57 -8.82 -6.46
CA ALA A 26 6.94 -9.27 -6.74
C ALA A 26 7.88 -8.99 -5.56
N GLY A 27 7.58 -7.99 -4.74
CA GLY A 27 8.35 -7.71 -3.55
C GLY A 27 7.94 -6.41 -2.87
N MET A 28 8.51 -6.16 -1.71
CA MET A 28 8.34 -4.91 -0.98
C MET A 28 9.71 -4.26 -0.81
N GLU A 29 9.85 -3.03 -1.29
CA GLU A 29 11.14 -2.33 -1.26
C GLU A 29 11.33 -1.56 0.05
N VAL A 30 10.32 -0.80 0.44
CA VAL A 30 10.38 0.03 1.65
C VAL A 30 9.06 -0.04 2.37
N LEU A 31 9.11 -0.20 3.68
CA LEU A 31 7.98 -0.13 4.57
C LEU A 31 8.42 0.59 5.82
N LYS A 32 7.81 1.74 6.08
CA LYS A 32 8.10 2.59 7.23
C LYS A 32 6.82 2.76 8.03
N PHE A 33 6.83 2.23 9.25
CA PHE A 33 5.81 2.48 10.25
C PHE A 33 6.25 3.66 11.10
N GLN A 34 5.56 4.79 10.98
CA GLN A 34 5.87 6.00 11.75
C GLN A 34 4.94 6.15 12.94
N GLN A 35 3.64 5.90 12.75
CA GLN A 35 2.65 5.86 13.80
C GLN A 35 1.82 4.58 13.73
N LEU A 36 1.28 4.24 14.90
CA LEU A 36 0.45 3.09 15.11
C LEU A 36 -1.02 3.43 14.89
N VAL A 37 -1.64 2.75 13.93
CA VAL A 37 -3.08 2.85 13.67
C VAL A 37 -3.83 2.03 14.71
N ARG A 38 -4.79 2.67 15.40
CA ARG A 38 -5.68 2.02 16.35
C ARG A 38 -6.99 1.63 15.66
N PRO A 39 -7.61 0.52 16.07
CA PRO A 39 -8.95 0.19 15.61
C PRO A 39 -9.92 1.32 16.02
N GLY A 40 -10.66 1.84 15.05
CA GLY A 40 -11.53 3.02 15.21
C GLY A 40 -10.93 4.31 14.66
N ASP A 41 -9.64 4.35 14.31
CA ASP A 41 -9.06 5.51 13.61
C ASP A 41 -9.47 5.52 12.15
N GLU A 42 -9.91 6.68 11.67
CA GLU A 42 -10.06 6.93 10.23
C GLU A 42 -8.68 7.20 9.61
N ILE A 43 -8.32 6.34 8.65
CA ILE A 43 -7.08 6.46 7.89
C ILE A 43 -7.40 6.61 6.41
N GLN A 44 -6.72 7.55 5.78
CA GLN A 44 -6.67 7.76 4.36
C GLN A 44 -5.53 6.94 3.77
N LEU A 45 -5.87 6.06 2.84
CA LEU A 45 -4.91 5.27 2.08
C LEU A 45 -4.70 5.91 0.72
N HIS A 46 -3.52 6.49 0.52
CA HIS A 46 -3.09 6.98 -0.79
C HIS A 46 -2.39 5.87 -1.55
N LEU A 47 -2.92 5.52 -2.71
CA LEU A 47 -2.33 4.57 -3.64
C LEU A 47 -1.90 5.30 -4.90
N ARG A 48 -0.66 5.04 -5.32
CA ARG A 48 -0.11 5.56 -6.57
C ARG A 48 0.61 4.44 -7.28
N PHE A 49 0.08 4.03 -8.43
CA PHE A 49 0.74 3.05 -9.28
C PHE A 49 1.53 3.73 -10.38
N ASP A 50 2.76 3.29 -10.55
CA ASP A 50 3.66 3.65 -11.63
C ASP A 50 3.72 2.45 -12.59
N ALA A 51 2.96 2.52 -13.68
CA ALA A 51 2.86 1.47 -14.69
C ALA A 51 4.17 1.33 -15.50
N GLU A 52 4.96 2.40 -15.66
CA GLU A 52 6.23 2.34 -16.39
C GLU A 52 7.27 1.53 -15.62
N ARG A 53 7.25 1.60 -14.29
CA ARG A 53 8.20 0.88 -13.42
C ARG A 53 7.62 -0.37 -12.76
N GLY A 54 6.32 -0.60 -12.88
CA GLY A 54 5.61 -1.66 -12.14
C GLY A 54 5.67 -1.47 -10.63
N LYS A 55 5.56 -0.23 -10.13
CA LYS A 55 5.71 0.09 -8.70
C LYS A 55 4.44 0.68 -8.12
N LEU A 56 3.92 0.07 -7.07
CA LEU A 56 2.79 0.58 -6.29
C LEU A 56 3.31 1.24 -5.02
N TYR A 57 3.11 2.54 -4.94
CA TYR A 57 3.37 3.35 -3.77
C TYR A 57 2.11 3.42 -2.94
N PHE A 58 2.22 3.17 -1.64
CA PHE A 58 1.11 3.29 -0.72
C PHE A 58 1.50 4.11 0.51
N ALA A 59 0.60 4.95 0.99
CA ALA A 59 0.80 5.74 2.20
C ALA A 59 -0.49 5.86 2.99
N TYR A 60 -0.44 5.43 4.24
CA TYR A 60 -1.47 5.61 5.26
C TYR A 60 -1.25 6.92 5.98
N ARG A 61 -2.28 7.76 5.97
CA ARG A 61 -2.36 9.02 6.70
C ARG A 61 -3.59 8.98 7.59
N ASN A 62 -3.51 9.48 8.81
CA ASN A 62 -4.68 9.82 9.59
C ASN A 62 -4.93 11.33 9.46
N ASP A 63 -5.95 11.83 10.16
CA ASP A 63 -6.31 13.25 10.16
C ASP A 63 -5.15 14.18 10.60
N THR A 64 -4.18 13.65 11.36
CA THR A 64 -3.13 14.44 12.01
C THR A 64 -1.73 14.27 11.41
N ALA A 65 -1.42 13.14 10.79
CA ALA A 65 -0.07 12.78 10.34
C ALA A 65 -0.04 11.56 9.40
N THR A 66 1.14 11.29 8.83
CA THR A 66 1.38 10.04 8.07
C THR A 66 1.67 8.89 9.04
N CYS A 67 0.79 7.90 9.09
CA CYS A 67 0.97 6.74 9.95
C CYS A 67 2.01 5.77 9.38
N SER A 68 1.91 5.43 8.11
CA SER A 68 2.78 4.42 7.51
C SER A 68 2.91 4.65 6.01
N SER A 69 4.05 4.29 5.44
CA SER A 69 4.24 4.38 4.00
C SER A 69 5.11 3.24 3.50
N GLY A 70 4.89 2.86 2.25
CA GLY A 70 5.67 1.82 1.64
C GLY A 70 5.57 1.78 0.12
N ARG A 71 6.37 0.89 -0.44
CA ARG A 71 6.43 0.65 -1.87
C ARG A 71 6.46 -0.85 -2.14
N ILE A 72 5.53 -1.26 -2.97
CA ILE A 72 5.37 -2.62 -3.47
C ILE A 72 5.87 -2.64 -4.92
N LEU A 73 6.71 -3.61 -5.22
CA LEU A 73 7.07 -3.96 -6.58
C LEU A 73 6.03 -4.95 -7.09
N LEU A 74 5.42 -4.63 -8.23
CA LEU A 74 4.51 -5.52 -8.93
C LEU A 74 5.28 -6.18 -10.06
N GLY A 75 5.12 -7.49 -10.16
CA GLY A 75 5.65 -8.27 -11.26
C GLY A 75 4.89 -7.97 -12.55
N PRO A 76 5.44 -8.39 -13.70
CA PRO A 76 4.76 -8.25 -14.98
C PRO A 76 3.37 -8.91 -14.91
N ALA A 77 2.40 -8.29 -15.56
CA ALA A 77 1.12 -8.90 -15.89
C ALA A 77 1.41 -10.25 -16.59
N HIS A 78 0.97 -11.36 -16.01
CA HIS A 78 1.08 -12.64 -16.71
C HIS A 78 0.01 -12.64 -17.79
N ALA A 79 0.44 -12.41 -19.04
CA ALA A 79 -0.38 -12.55 -20.23
C ALA A 79 -0.76 -14.01 -20.49
#